data_AF-A0A3M8F841-F1
#
_entry.id   AF-A0A3M8F841-F1
#
_cell.length_a   1.000
_cell.length_b   1.000
_cell.length_c   1.000
_cell.angle_alpha   90.00
_cell.angle_beta   90.00
_cell.angle_gamma   90.00
#
_symmetry.space_group_name_H-M   'P 1'
#
loop_
_entity.id
_entity.type
_entity.pdbx_description
1 polymer ?
#
loop_
_entity_poly.entity_id
_entity_poly.type
_entity_poly.pdbx_seq_one_letter_code
_entity_poly.pdbx_strand_id
1 'polypeptide(L)'
;MAGVVAGAAGTAVAALLLTGCSQHDTGGQNDRQDKVAERGRSVMPFDLDQTTHHFTPTDTGGIQEVVADEPGDTEQIGLIRSHLRQEAKAFARGDFGDPARIHGHDMPGLAQLEEGYERLEVRYQKRTDGAALTYHTEDPALAGALHDWFEAQLSDHGDHAEGGH
;
A
#
# COMPACT_ATOMS: atom_id res chain seq x y z
N MET A 1 -15.51 -54.23 -57.74
CA MET A 1 -16.21 -52.95 -57.91
C MET A 1 -17.09 -52.75 -56.67
N ALA A 2 -16.91 -51.63 -55.96
CA ALA A 2 -17.66 -51.12 -54.78
C ALA A 2 -17.68 -52.00 -53.51
N GLY A 3 -17.45 -51.53 -52.27
CA GLY A 3 -17.13 -50.21 -51.71
C GLY A 3 -17.56 -50.15 -50.22
N VAL A 4 -16.69 -49.58 -49.36
CA VAL A 4 -17.00 -48.67 -48.21
C VAL A 4 -17.71 -49.33 -46.97
N VAL A 5 -17.44 -49.13 -45.66
CA VAL A 5 -16.76 -48.13 -44.79
C VAL A 5 -16.48 -48.71 -43.37
N ALA A 6 -15.50 -48.11 -42.65
CA ALA A 6 -15.44 -47.72 -41.22
C ALA A 6 -15.87 -48.71 -40.11
N GLY A 7 -15.13 -48.94 -39.03
CA GLY A 7 -14.19 -48.10 -38.28
C GLY A 7 -14.78 -47.79 -36.90
N ALA A 8 -14.20 -48.33 -35.82
CA ALA A 8 -14.47 -47.87 -34.46
C ALA A 8 -13.23 -48.09 -33.58
N ALA A 9 -12.59 -46.96 -33.25
CA ALA A 9 -11.50 -46.84 -32.30
C ALA A 9 -12.06 -46.64 -30.88
N GLY A 10 -11.38 -47.19 -29.88
CA GLY A 10 -11.64 -46.91 -28.47
C GLY A 10 -10.32 -46.81 -27.71
N THR A 11 -9.72 -45.63 -27.68
CA THR A 11 -8.56 -45.32 -26.83
C THR A 11 -9.04 -44.52 -25.63
N ALA A 12 -8.90 -45.09 -24.43
CA ALA A 12 -9.11 -44.41 -23.17
C ALA A 12 -8.03 -43.34 -22.97
N VAL A 13 -8.44 -42.08 -22.76
CA VAL A 13 -7.56 -40.99 -22.35
C VAL A 13 -7.77 -40.75 -20.86
N ALA A 14 -6.77 -41.09 -20.07
CA ALA A 14 -6.67 -40.70 -18.66
C ALA A 14 -6.35 -39.20 -18.60
N ALA A 15 -7.25 -38.41 -18.04
CA ALA A 15 -7.03 -36.99 -17.78
C ALA A 15 -6.12 -36.84 -16.55
N LEU A 16 -4.84 -36.56 -16.78
CA LEU A 16 -3.92 -36.12 -15.73
C LEU A 16 -4.24 -34.68 -15.32
N LEU A 17 -4.52 -34.52 -14.03
CA LEU A 17 -4.69 -33.26 -13.32
C LEU A 17 -3.40 -32.43 -13.41
N LEU A 18 -3.43 -31.29 -14.10
CA LEU A 18 -2.39 -30.27 -14.00
C LEU A 18 -2.79 -29.29 -12.90
N THR A 19 -2.36 -29.60 -11.67
CA THR A 19 -2.28 -28.62 -10.59
C THR A 19 -1.26 -27.55 -11.01
N GLY A 20 -1.74 -26.37 -11.37
CA GLY A 20 -0.88 -25.22 -11.64
C GLY A 20 -0.20 -24.76 -10.34
N CYS A 21 1.12 -24.82 -10.30
CA CYS A 21 1.90 -24.11 -9.29
C CYS A 21 1.88 -22.62 -9.66
N SER A 22 1.14 -21.80 -8.92
CA SER A 22 1.32 -20.35 -8.94
C SER A 22 2.72 -20.05 -8.42
N GLN A 23 3.62 -19.65 -9.31
CA GLN A 23 4.90 -19.06 -8.93
C GLN A 23 4.58 -17.66 -8.38
N HIS A 24 4.74 -17.47 -7.07
CA HIS A 24 4.75 -16.13 -6.50
C HIS A 24 5.96 -15.38 -7.07
N ASP A 25 5.72 -14.24 -7.72
CA ASP A 25 6.74 -13.32 -8.27
C ASP A 25 7.51 -12.60 -7.15
N THR A 26 8.20 -13.35 -6.30
CA THR A 26 8.97 -12.80 -5.16
C THR A 26 10.14 -11.93 -5.62
N GLY A 27 10.72 -12.21 -6.79
CA GLY A 27 11.81 -11.40 -7.35
C GLY A 27 11.39 -9.99 -7.77
N GLY A 28 10.20 -9.84 -8.38
CA GLY A 28 9.70 -8.54 -8.81
C GLY A 28 9.23 -7.64 -7.66
N GLN A 29 8.77 -8.25 -6.56
CA GLN A 29 8.34 -7.52 -5.36
C GLN A 29 9.53 -6.92 -4.61
N ASN A 30 10.61 -7.68 -4.40
CA ASN A 30 11.81 -7.18 -3.74
C ASN A 30 12.44 -6.01 -4.53
N ASP A 31 12.54 -6.13 -5.85
CA ASP A 31 13.03 -5.05 -6.73
C ASP A 31 12.18 -3.77 -6.66
N ARG A 32 10.88 -3.90 -6.33
CA ARG A 32 9.97 -2.76 -6.16
C ARG A 32 10.17 -2.11 -4.79
N GLN A 33 10.26 -2.91 -3.73
CA GLN A 33 10.52 -2.44 -2.37
C GLN A 33 11.87 -1.72 -2.27
N ASP A 34 12.93 -2.23 -2.91
CA ASP A 34 14.24 -1.57 -2.94
C ASP A 34 14.17 -0.16 -3.56
N LYS A 35 13.40 0.00 -4.64
CA LYS A 35 13.19 1.30 -5.30
C LYS A 35 12.36 2.25 -4.44
N VAL A 36 11.36 1.72 -3.73
CA VAL A 36 10.54 2.48 -2.78
C VAL A 36 11.42 2.97 -1.64
N ALA A 37 12.25 2.11 -1.05
CA ALA A 37 13.20 2.48 -0.01
C ALA A 37 14.20 3.54 -0.50
N GLU A 38 14.75 3.37 -1.71
CA GLU A 38 15.66 4.34 -2.33
C GLU A 38 15.00 5.72 -2.50
N ARG A 39 13.80 5.78 -3.08
CA ARG A 39 13.06 7.03 -3.29
C ARG A 39 12.60 7.64 -1.96
N GLY A 40 12.20 6.79 -1.03
CA GLY A 40 11.73 7.12 0.31
C GLY A 40 12.74 7.98 1.06
N ARG A 41 14.04 7.67 0.97
CA ARG A 41 15.13 8.46 1.59
C ARG A 41 15.17 9.93 1.16
N SER A 42 14.58 10.29 0.02
CA SER A 42 14.51 11.67 -0.48
C SER A 42 13.19 12.39 -0.13
N VAL A 43 12.23 11.67 0.45
CA VAL A 43 10.86 12.16 0.71
C VAL A 43 10.57 12.08 2.20
N MET A 44 10.79 10.92 2.80
CA MET A 44 10.68 10.66 4.23
C MET A 44 12.01 11.04 4.90
N PRO A 45 12.01 12.06 5.77
CA PRO A 45 13.25 12.59 6.33
C PRO A 45 13.76 11.78 7.53
N PHE A 46 13.09 10.69 7.90
CA PHE A 46 13.45 9.76 8.97
C PHE A 46 14.00 8.46 8.39
N ASP A 47 14.82 7.75 9.15
CA ASP A 47 15.37 6.45 8.77
C ASP A 47 14.30 5.34 8.79
N LEU A 48 14.05 4.70 7.65
CA LEU A 48 13.11 3.57 7.53
C LEU A 48 13.53 2.34 8.31
N ASP A 49 14.83 2.13 8.53
CA ASP A 49 15.34 1.00 9.32
C ASP A 49 15.14 1.20 10.83
N GLN A 50 14.65 2.37 11.25
CA GLN A 50 14.43 2.75 12.66
C GLN A 50 12.99 3.23 12.92
N THR A 51 12.10 3.01 11.95
CA THR A 51 10.69 3.41 12.06
C THR A 51 9.78 2.39 11.41
N THR A 52 8.59 2.27 11.98
CA THR A 52 7.53 1.43 11.43
C THR A 52 6.34 2.29 11.02
N HIS A 53 5.81 2.05 9.81
CA HIS A 53 4.52 2.56 9.38
C HIS A 53 3.41 1.58 9.77
N HIS A 54 2.33 2.08 10.36
CA HIS A 54 1.12 1.31 10.62
C HIS A 54 -0.04 1.87 9.81
N PHE A 55 -0.77 1.00 9.13
CA PHE A 55 -1.95 1.38 8.36
C PHE A 55 -3.17 0.59 8.87
N THR A 56 -4.13 1.30 9.47
CA THR A 56 -5.33 0.71 10.06
C THR A 56 -6.57 1.20 9.31
N PRO A 57 -7.21 0.39 8.44
CA PRO A 57 -8.48 0.77 7.84
C PRO A 57 -9.58 0.83 8.91
N THR A 58 -10.55 1.72 8.71
CA THR A 58 -11.79 1.79 9.50
C THR A 58 -13.00 1.86 8.57
N ASP A 59 -14.21 1.61 9.08
CA ASP A 59 -15.44 1.64 8.28
C ASP A 59 -15.68 2.96 7.53
N THR A 60 -15.13 4.07 8.03
CA THR A 60 -15.34 5.42 7.48
C THR A 60 -14.03 6.13 7.09
N GLY A 61 -12.97 5.38 6.85
CA GLY A 61 -11.66 5.93 6.50
C GLY A 61 -10.53 5.07 7.04
N GLY A 62 -9.61 5.67 7.80
CA GLY A 62 -8.44 4.94 8.28
C GLY A 62 -7.49 5.77 9.14
N ILE A 63 -6.50 5.10 9.72
CA ILE A 63 -5.45 5.70 10.53
C ILE A 63 -4.11 5.26 9.92
N GLN A 64 -3.24 6.23 9.65
CA GLN A 64 -1.83 6.02 9.34
C GLN A 64 -1.03 6.47 10.55
N GLU A 65 -0.13 5.63 11.03
CA GLU A 65 0.81 5.97 12.10
C GLU A 65 2.23 5.74 11.61
N VAL A 66 3.15 6.59 12.05
CA VAL A 66 4.58 6.32 11.90
C VAL A 66 5.19 6.50 13.27
N VAL A 67 5.94 5.49 13.71
CA VAL A 67 6.54 5.44 15.04
C VAL A 67 8.03 5.13 14.93
N ALA A 68 8.81 5.65 15.88
CA ALA A 68 10.19 5.24 16.06
C ALA A 68 10.23 3.91 16.81
N ASP A 69 11.10 3.00 16.38
CA ASP A 69 11.18 1.65 16.96
C ASP A 69 11.85 1.68 18.34
N GLU A 70 12.82 2.58 18.55
CA GLU A 70 13.48 2.78 19.84
C GLU A 70 12.71 3.80 20.71
N PRO A 71 12.25 3.43 21.91
CA PRO A 71 11.57 4.34 22.81
C PRO A 71 12.44 5.54 23.19
N GLY A 72 11.99 6.73 22.82
CA GLY A 72 12.67 7.98 23.18
C GLY A 72 13.73 8.44 22.18
N ASP A 73 13.81 7.85 20.98
CA ASP A 73 14.57 8.42 19.87
C ASP A 73 13.97 9.77 19.44
N THR A 74 14.44 10.84 20.08
CA THR A 74 13.91 12.18 19.86
C THR A 74 14.18 12.72 18.45
N GLU A 75 15.17 12.19 17.75
CA GLU A 75 15.51 12.59 16.38
C GLU A 75 14.46 12.04 15.42
N GLN A 76 14.29 10.72 15.39
CA GLN A 76 13.30 10.05 14.55
C GLN A 76 11.89 10.54 14.85
N ILE A 77 11.52 10.64 16.14
CA ILE A 77 10.21 11.16 16.56
C ILE A 77 10.00 12.61 16.06
N GLY A 78 11.03 13.45 16.10
CA GLY A 78 10.97 14.82 15.61
C GLY A 78 10.72 14.89 14.10
N LEU A 79 11.46 14.07 13.34
CA LEU A 79 11.38 13.98 11.89
C LEU A 79 10.00 13.46 11.44
N ILE A 80 9.52 12.36 12.04
CA ILE A 80 8.17 11.81 11.83
C ILE A 80 7.10 12.88 12.04
N ARG A 81 7.12 13.56 13.20
CA ARG A 81 6.10 14.57 13.54
C ARG A 81 6.12 15.76 12.59
N SER A 82 7.29 16.11 12.05
CA SER A 82 7.44 17.18 11.07
C SER A 82 6.89 16.75 9.72
N HIS A 83 7.20 15.53 9.28
CA HIS A 83 6.76 14.98 8.01
C HIS A 83 5.24 14.81 7.96
N LEU A 84 4.63 14.08 8.91
CA LEU A 84 3.17 13.87 8.92
C LEU A 84 2.39 15.18 9.06
N ARG A 85 2.95 16.21 9.71
CA ARG A 85 2.30 17.53 9.75
C ARG A 85 2.28 18.21 8.38
N GLN A 86 3.30 17.99 7.56
CA GLN A 86 3.35 18.51 6.19
C GLN A 86 2.40 17.73 5.29
N GLU A 87 2.41 16.40 5.37
CA GLU A 87 1.47 15.53 4.66
C GLU A 87 0.01 15.88 4.98
N ALA A 88 -0.35 16.04 6.26
CA ALA A 88 -1.71 16.44 6.64
C ALA A 88 -2.17 17.74 5.94
N LYS A 89 -1.26 18.71 5.78
CA LYS A 89 -1.58 19.97 5.08
C LYS A 89 -1.67 19.77 3.58
N ALA A 90 -0.87 18.90 3.00
CA ALA A 90 -0.86 18.60 1.57
C ALA A 90 -2.10 17.80 1.17
N PHE A 91 -2.40 16.73 1.90
CA PHE A 91 -3.56 15.86 1.63
C PHE A 91 -4.88 16.60 1.82
N ALA A 92 -4.99 17.50 2.81
CA ALA A 92 -6.16 18.35 2.99
C ALA A 92 -6.46 19.31 1.82
N ARG A 93 -5.54 19.45 0.85
CA ARG A 93 -5.72 20.20 -0.40
C ARG A 93 -5.51 19.34 -1.66
N GLY A 94 -5.63 18.02 -1.52
CA GLY A 94 -5.54 17.06 -2.62
C GLY A 94 -4.13 16.87 -3.19
N ASP A 95 -3.09 17.30 -2.47
CA ASP A 95 -1.71 17.14 -2.91
C ASP A 95 -1.09 15.89 -2.29
N PHE A 96 -1.14 14.78 -3.04
CA PHE A 96 -0.51 13.50 -2.70
C PHE A 96 0.80 13.30 -3.48
N GLY A 97 1.49 14.39 -3.84
CA GLY A 97 2.70 14.34 -4.64
C GLY A 97 3.88 13.59 -3.99
N ASP A 98 4.01 13.65 -2.66
CA ASP A 98 5.04 12.91 -1.93
C ASP A 98 4.84 11.39 -2.02
N PRO A 99 3.64 10.84 -1.71
CA PRO A 99 3.31 9.45 -2.03
C PRO A 99 3.56 9.08 -3.50
N ALA A 100 3.12 9.90 -4.45
CA ALA A 100 3.29 9.63 -5.88
C ALA A 100 4.78 9.54 -6.29
N ARG A 101 5.66 10.35 -5.69
CA ARG A 101 7.11 10.32 -5.94
C ARG A 101 7.75 9.03 -5.45
N ILE A 102 7.27 8.45 -4.37
CA ILE A 102 7.79 7.20 -3.81
C ILE A 102 7.24 6.01 -4.62
N HIS A 103 5.91 5.93 -4.70
CA HIS A 103 5.16 4.74 -5.09
C HIS A 103 4.74 4.70 -6.56
N GLY A 104 4.85 5.84 -7.25
CA GLY A 104 4.38 6.03 -8.62
C GLY A 104 2.95 6.57 -8.68
N HIS A 105 2.62 7.23 -9.79
CA HIS A 105 1.30 7.83 -10.03
C HIS A 105 0.18 6.81 -10.21
N ASP A 106 0.51 5.57 -10.55
CA ASP A 106 -0.46 4.48 -10.76
C ASP A 106 -0.74 3.69 -9.47
N MET A 107 -0.35 4.22 -8.31
CA MET A 107 -0.61 3.57 -7.03
C MET A 107 -2.12 3.40 -6.81
N PRO A 108 -2.59 2.20 -6.43
CA PRO A 108 -4.01 1.97 -6.13
C PRO A 108 -4.57 3.01 -5.15
N GLY A 109 -5.77 3.50 -5.44
CA GLY A 109 -6.48 4.51 -4.64
C GLY A 109 -6.00 5.96 -4.78
N LEU A 110 -4.77 6.20 -5.24
CA LEU A 110 -4.15 7.54 -5.25
C LEU A 110 -4.96 8.56 -6.06
N ALA A 111 -5.34 8.22 -7.29
CA ALA A 111 -6.09 9.13 -8.16
C ALA A 111 -7.46 9.50 -7.57
N GLN A 112 -8.13 8.54 -6.93
CA GLN A 112 -9.42 8.74 -6.28
C GLN A 112 -9.28 9.61 -5.03
N LEU A 113 -8.18 9.48 -4.27
CA LEU A 113 -7.88 10.33 -3.12
C LEU A 113 -7.58 11.77 -3.55
N GLU A 114 -6.82 11.97 -4.62
CA GLU A 114 -6.54 13.29 -5.20
C GLU A 114 -7.83 13.97 -5.70
N GLU A 115 -8.70 13.26 -6.43
CA GLU A 115 -9.97 13.79 -6.92
C GLU A 115 -11.00 14.00 -5.78
N GLY A 116 -11.00 13.11 -4.79
CA GLY A 116 -11.96 13.08 -3.69
C GLY A 116 -11.59 13.94 -2.49
N TYR A 117 -10.47 14.67 -2.52
CA TYR A 117 -9.88 15.31 -1.34
C TYR A 117 -10.84 16.22 -0.55
N GLU A 118 -11.76 16.92 -1.22
CA GLU A 118 -12.74 17.80 -0.54
C GLU A 118 -13.72 17.03 0.35
N ARG A 119 -13.89 15.73 0.11
CA ARG A 119 -14.73 14.80 0.90
C ARG A 119 -13.91 13.97 1.89
N LEU A 120 -12.58 14.14 1.93
CA LEU A 120 -11.69 13.42 2.83
C LEU A 120 -11.17 14.37 3.91
N GLU A 121 -11.65 14.20 5.12
CA GLU A 121 -11.07 14.89 6.26
C GLU A 121 -9.74 14.23 6.65
N VAL A 122 -8.68 15.02 6.78
CA VAL A 122 -7.35 14.57 7.23
C VAL A 122 -6.96 15.31 8.50
N ARG A 123 -6.70 14.57 9.59
CA ARG A 123 -6.34 15.13 10.89
C ARG A 123 -5.01 14.60 11.39
N TYR A 124 -4.11 15.51 11.72
CA TYR A 124 -2.84 15.18 12.36
C TYR A 124 -2.98 15.04 13.88
N GLN A 125 -2.35 14.00 14.45
CA GLN A 125 -2.22 13.79 15.89
C GLN A 125 -0.75 13.55 16.29
N LYS A 126 -0.30 14.18 17.38
CA LYS A 126 0.99 13.86 18.01
C LYS A 126 0.85 12.57 18.82
N ARG A 127 1.85 11.69 18.71
CA ARG A 127 2.04 10.54 19.60
C ARG A 127 3.34 10.67 20.37
N THR A 128 3.53 9.94 21.47
CA THR A 128 4.77 9.98 22.25
C THR A 128 5.97 9.41 21.49
N ASP A 129 5.71 8.39 20.67
CA ASP A 129 6.63 7.60 19.85
C ASP A 129 6.68 8.05 18.37
N GLY A 130 5.89 9.06 17.98
CA GLY A 130 5.82 9.50 16.58
C GLY A 130 4.63 10.42 16.32
N ALA A 131 3.86 10.10 15.27
CA ALA A 131 2.63 10.82 14.91
C ALA A 131 1.64 9.92 14.16
N ALA A 132 0.39 10.40 14.04
CA ALA A 132 -0.65 9.74 13.28
C ALA A 132 -1.40 10.74 12.38
N LEU A 133 -1.95 10.24 11.29
CA LEU A 133 -2.96 10.88 10.45
C LEU A 133 -4.24 10.06 10.51
N THR A 134 -5.35 10.71 10.87
CA THR A 134 -6.68 10.11 10.76
C THR A 134 -7.38 10.64 9.53
N TYR A 135 -7.93 9.73 8.75
CA TYR A 135 -8.69 9.99 7.54
C TYR A 135 -10.15 9.64 7.81
N HIS A 136 -11.07 10.54 7.44
CA HIS A 136 -12.50 10.31 7.59
C HIS A 136 -13.29 10.79 6.37
N THR A 137 -14.27 9.99 5.95
CA THR A 137 -15.19 10.31 4.86
C THR A 137 -16.52 9.58 5.05
N GLU A 138 -17.61 10.20 4.59
CA GLU A 138 -18.93 9.57 4.48
C GLU A 138 -19.13 8.88 3.11
N ASP A 139 -18.19 9.05 2.18
CA ASP A 139 -18.20 8.44 0.84
C ASP A 139 -17.55 7.04 0.89
N PRO A 140 -18.34 5.95 0.80
CA PRO A 140 -17.80 4.60 0.92
C PRO A 140 -16.86 4.22 -0.25
N ALA A 141 -17.00 4.85 -1.43
CA ALA A 141 -16.06 4.60 -2.51
C ALA A 141 -14.69 5.23 -2.22
N LEU A 142 -14.68 6.41 -1.58
CA LEU A 142 -13.44 7.06 -1.16
C LEU A 142 -12.78 6.35 0.01
N ALA A 143 -13.56 5.80 0.95
CA ALA A 143 -13.04 4.93 2.00
C ALA A 143 -12.39 3.67 1.42
N GLY A 144 -13.02 3.03 0.42
CA GLY A 144 -12.44 1.89 -0.30
C GLY A 144 -11.12 2.25 -0.99
N ALA A 145 -11.06 3.41 -1.67
CA ALA A 145 -9.82 3.88 -2.29
C ALA A 145 -8.70 4.13 -1.27
N LEU A 146 -9.03 4.65 -0.08
CA LEU A 146 -8.05 4.78 1.00
C LEU A 146 -7.52 3.42 1.46
N HIS A 147 -8.37 2.39 1.52
CA HIS A 147 -7.96 1.04 1.90
C HIS A 147 -7.04 0.41 0.85
N ASP A 148 -7.36 0.57 -0.44
CA ASP A 148 -6.49 0.15 -1.55
C ASP A 148 -5.12 0.84 -1.47
N TRP A 149 -5.12 2.14 -1.13
CA TRP A 149 -3.90 2.93 -0.96
C TRP A 149 -3.06 2.48 0.25
N PHE A 150 -3.71 2.10 1.35
CA PHE A 150 -3.03 1.52 2.52
C PHE A 150 -2.43 0.15 2.20
N GLU A 151 -3.16 -0.74 1.53
CA GLU A 151 -2.67 -2.06 1.15
C GLU A 151 -1.47 -1.96 0.19
N ALA A 152 -1.52 -1.04 -0.77
CA ALA A 152 -0.40 -0.77 -1.67
C ALA A 152 0.84 -0.30 -0.92
N GLN A 153 0.69 0.57 0.09
CA GLN A 153 1.81 1.03 0.91
C GLN A 153 2.38 -0.09 1.78
N LEU A 154 1.54 -0.94 2.37
CA LEU A 154 1.99 -2.13 3.11
C LEU A 154 2.86 -3.03 2.24
N SER A 155 2.42 -3.28 1.00
CA SER A 155 3.21 -4.06 0.04
C SER A 155 4.51 -3.37 -0.35
N ASP A 156 4.50 -2.04 -0.52
CA ASP A 156 5.63 -1.26 -1.03
C ASP A 156 6.72 -1.03 0.02
N HIS A 157 6.36 -0.89 1.29
CA HIS A 157 7.30 -0.66 2.39
C HIS A 157 7.82 -1.95 3.02
N GLY A 158 7.19 -3.10 2.77
CA GLY A 158 7.69 -4.40 3.23
C GLY A 158 7.87 -4.45 4.74
N ASP A 159 9.08 -4.81 5.20
CA ASP A 159 9.39 -4.95 6.63
C ASP A 159 9.31 -3.61 7.42
N HIS A 160 9.22 -2.46 6.74
CA HIS A 160 9.06 -1.14 7.37
C HIS A 160 7.59 -0.73 7.56
N ALA A 161 6.64 -1.61 7.23
CA ALA A 161 5.22 -1.35 7.41
C ALA A 161 4.44 -2.60 7.84
N GLU A 162 3.42 -2.38 8.67
CA GLU A 162 2.53 -3.45 9.10
C GLU A 162 1.07 -2.98 9.18
N GLY A 163 0.15 -3.93 9.00
CA GLY A 163 -1.27 -3.66 9.17
C GLY A 163 -1.56 -3.37 10.64
N GLY A 164 -2.33 -2.33 10.91
CA GLY A 164 -2.73 -2.00 12.27
C GLY A 164 -3.63 -3.06 12.90
N HIS A 165 -3.55 -3.18 14.23
CA HIS A 165 -4.27 -4.15 15.05
C HIS A 165 -5.65 -3.66 15.52
#